data_AF-A0A7Y7UTN1-F1
#
_entry.id   AF-A0A7Y7UTN1-F1
#
_cell.length_a   1.000
_cell.length_b   1.000
_cell.length_c   1.000
_cell.angle_alpha   90.00
_cell.angle_beta   90.00
_cell.angle_gamma   90.00
#
_symmetry.space_group_name_H-M   'P 1'
#
loop_
_entity.id
_entity.type
_entity.pdbx_description
1 polymer ?
#
loop_
_entity_poly.entity_id
_entity_poly.type
_entity_poly.pdbx_seq_one_letter_code
_entity_poly.pdbx_strand_id
1 'polypeptide(L)' 'MELTMPDDTPLSPLRRILCSHANATRVAGWMRRDGINAAIVATGDQLQPWLIVEATNPPEDNRACA' A
#
# COMPACT_ATOMS: atom_id res chain seq x y z
N MET A 1 28.48 12.75 -10.78
CA MET A 1 27.84 13.72 -9.89
C MET A 1 26.38 13.32 -9.80
N GLU A 2 26.04 12.52 -8.79
CA GLU A 2 24.67 12.06 -8.58
C GLU A 2 23.92 13.17 -7.85
N LEU A 3 22.91 13.75 -8.51
CA LEU A 3 22.07 14.78 -7.92
C LEU A 3 21.06 14.08 -6.99
N THR A 4 21.42 13.91 -5.73
CA THR A 4 20.44 13.73 -4.65
C THR A 4 19.59 15.00 -4.60
N MET A 5 18.45 14.98 -5.29
CA MET A 5 17.38 15.94 -5.06
C MET A 5 16.76 15.57 -3.71
N PRO A 6 16.87 16.41 -2.67
CA PRO A 6 15.97 16.25 -1.55
C PRO A 6 14.58 16.59 -2.06
N ASP A 7 13.69 15.60 -2.14
CA ASP A 7 12.27 15.79 -2.46
C ASP A 7 11.56 16.43 -1.25
N ASP A 8 12.11 17.54 -0.73
CA ASP A 8 11.51 18.40 0.29
C ASP A 8 10.38 19.25 -0.30
N THR A 9 9.88 18.88 -1.49
CA THR A 9 8.70 19.52 -2.05
C THR A 9 7.50 18.95 -1.32
N PRO A 10 6.77 19.74 -0.51
CA PRO A 10 5.61 19.23 0.21
C PRO A 10 4.61 18.66 -0.80
N LEU A 11 4.20 17.41 -0.59
CA LEU A 11 3.17 16.77 -1.41
C LEU A 11 1.98 17.71 -1.61
N SER A 12 1.51 17.83 -2.86
CA SER A 12 0.32 18.60 -3.17
C SER A 12 -0.88 18.10 -2.35
N PRO A 13 -1.87 18.95 -2.05
CA PRO A 13 -3.04 18.54 -1.27
C PRO A 13 -3.73 17.28 -1.83
N LEU A 14 -3.84 17.17 -3.15
CA LEU A 14 -4.40 16.00 -3.81
C LEU A 14 -3.53 14.75 -3.60
N ARG A 15 -2.20 14.87 -3.75
CA ARG A 15 -1.29 13.74 -3.50
C ARG A 15 -1.36 13.26 -2.04
N ARG A 16 -1.47 14.17 -1.07
CA ARG A 16 -1.64 13.77 0.34
C ARG A 16 -2.89 12.91 0.56
N ILE A 17 -3.99 13.25 -0.11
CA ILE A 17 -5.23 12.46 -0.04
C ILE A 17 -5.04 11.09 -0.70
N LEU A 18 -4.54 11.07 -1.94
CA LEU A 18 -4.37 9.84 -2.73
C LEU A 18 -3.36 8.87 -2.09
N CYS A 19 -2.26 9.40 -1.57
CA CYS A 19 -1.19 8.65 -0.92
C CYS A 19 -1.44 8.47 0.59
N SER A 20 -2.64 8.73 1.11
CA SER A 20 -2.95 8.51 2.52
C SER A 20 -3.26 7.05 2.82
N HIS A 21 -2.96 6.62 4.06
CA HIS A 21 -3.36 5.31 4.56
C HIS A 21 -4.88 5.11 4.49
N ALA A 22 -5.65 6.18 4.77
CA ALA A 22 -7.10 6.15 4.71
C ALA A 22 -7.61 5.86 3.29
N ASN A 23 -7.02 6.48 2.27
CA ASN A 23 -7.35 6.19 0.88
C ASN A 23 -6.95 4.76 0.50
N ALA A 24 -5.74 4.33 0.86
CA ALA A 24 -5.27 2.95 0.61
C ALA A 24 -6.23 1.91 1.22
N THR A 25 -6.74 2.16 2.42
CA THR A 25 -7.72 1.31 3.11
C THR A 25 -9.04 1.23 2.34
N ARG A 26 -9.56 2.37 1.85
CA ARG A 26 -10.81 2.41 1.08
C ARG A 26 -10.68 1.64 -0.23
N VAL A 27 -9.60 1.86 -0.97
CA VAL A 27 -9.34 1.18 -2.25
C VAL A 27 -9.16 -0.33 -2.03
N ALA A 28 -8.34 -0.75 -1.06
CA ALA A 28 -8.20 -2.17 -0.73
C ALA A 28 -9.52 -2.82 -0.30
N GLY A 29 -10.37 -2.08 0.43
CA GLY A 29 -11.73 -2.52 0.77
C GLY A 29 -12.63 -2.73 -0.44
N TRP A 30 -12.55 -1.87 -1.46
CA TRP A 30 -13.27 -2.06 -2.72
C TRP A 30 -12.74 -3.25 -3.50
N MET A 31 -11.42 -3.40 -3.62
CA MET A 31 -10.79 -4.54 -4.30
C MET A 31 -11.22 -5.87 -3.66
N ARG A 32 -11.24 -5.96 -2.33
CA ARG A 32 -11.70 -7.16 -1.61
C ARG A 32 -13.19 -7.46 -1.83
N ARG A 33 -14.03 -6.42 -1.91
CA ARG A 33 -15.46 -6.60 -2.27
C ARG A 33 -15.65 -7.12 -3.69
N ASP A 34 -14.72 -6.80 -4.57
CA ASP A 34 -14.69 -7.28 -5.96
C ASP A 34 -14.01 -8.66 -6.09
N GLY A 35 -13.64 -9.30 -4.97
CA GLY A 35 -13.02 -10.63 -4.95
C GLY A 35 -11.50 -10.63 -5.13
N ILE A 36 -10.86 -9.47 -5.22
CA ILE A 36 -9.40 -9.36 -5.29
C ILE A 36 -8.82 -9.39 -3.88
N ASN A 37 -7.96 -10.35 -3.58
CA ASN A 37 -7.31 -10.47 -2.28
C ASN A 37 -6.25 -9.37 -2.10
N ALA A 38 -6.66 -8.14 -1.78
CA ALA A 38 -5.74 -7.01 -1.67
C ALA A 38 -5.09 -6.89 -0.27
N ALA A 39 -3.79 -6.61 -0.23
CA ALA A 39 -3.04 -6.24 0.96
C ALA A 39 -2.48 -4.81 0.84
N ILE A 40 -2.33 -4.12 1.98
CA ILE A 40 -1.75 -2.78 2.06
C ILE A 40 -0.33 -2.94 2.59
N VAL A 41 0.64 -2.40 1.88
CA VAL A 41 2.07 -2.47 2.22
C VAL A 41 2.61 -1.06 2.40
N ALA A 42 3.29 -0.82 3.51
CA ALA A 42 4.05 0.41 3.69
C ALA A 42 5.27 0.37 2.77
N THR A 43 5.43 1.37 1.91
CA THR A 43 6.65 1.51 1.11
C THR A 43 7.50 2.59 1.78
N GLY A 44 8.81 2.35 1.90
CA GLY A 44 9.73 3.35 2.47
C GLY A 44 9.84 4.64 1.63
N ASP A 45 9.11 4.73 0.51
CA ASP A 45 9.04 5.89 -0.35
C ASP A 45 8.04 6.92 0.22
N GLN A 46 8.53 8.12 0.54
CA GLN A 46 7.73 9.23 1.04
C GLN A 46 6.69 9.72 0.02
N LEU A 47 6.92 9.48 -1.27
CA LEU A 47 6.05 9.85 -2.37
C LEU A 47 4.90 8.86 -2.62
N GLN A 48 5.04 7.64 -2.10
CA GLN A 48 4.04 6.58 -2.20
C GLN A 48 4.06 5.68 -0.97
N PRO A 49 3.80 6.21 0.24
CA PRO A 49 4.00 5.48 1.50
C PRO A 49 3.12 4.24 1.64
N TRP A 50 2.05 4.11 0.85
CA TRP A 50 1.15 2.96 0.86
C TRP A 50 0.96 2.42 -0.54
N LEU A 51 1.22 1.12 -0.70
CA LEU A 51 0.96 0.36 -1.92
C LEU A 51 -0.11 -0.69 -1.65
N ILE A 52 -0.97 -0.92 -2.64
CA ILE A 52 -1.96 -1.99 -2.59
C ILE A 52 -1.48 -3.07 -3.55
N VAL A 53 -1.25 -4.26 -3.02
CA VAL A 53 -0.79 -5.41 -3.79
C VAL A 53 -1.81 -6.53 -3.71
N GLU A 54 -1.90 -7.36 -4.75
CA GLU A 54 -2.65 -8.59 -4.67
C GLU A 54 -1.86 -9.61 -3.83
N ALA A 55 -2.42 -10.00 -2.70
CA ALA A 55 -1.87 -11.03 -1.84
C ALA A 55 -2.11 -12.40 -2.46
N THR A 56 -1.03 -13.07 -2.84
CA THR A 56 -1.05 -14.44 -3.35
C THR A 56 -1.29 -15.41 -2.18
N ASN A 57 -2.57 -15.68 -1.90
CA ASN A 57 -3.12 -16.65 -0.95
C ASN A 57 -2.73 -16.51 0.55
N PRO A 58 -3.65 -16.90 1.47
CA PRO A 58 -3.45 -16.82 2.91
C PRO A 58 -2.38 -17.82 3.36
N PRO A 59 -1.75 -17.63 4.54
CA PRO A 59 -0.88 -18.65 5.11
C PRO A 59 -1.67 -19.97 5.11
N GLU A 60 -1.09 -21.02 4.51
CA GLU A 60 -1.59 -22.37 4.70
C GLU A 60 -1.78 -22.55 6.21
N ASP A 61 -2.99 -22.91 6.62
CA ASP A 61 -3.27 -23.39 7.96
C ASP A 61 -2.48 -24.68 8.13
N ASN A 62 -1.18 -24.53 8.42
CA ASN A 62 -0.27 -25.62 8.74
C ASN A 62 -0.47 -26.06 10.20
N ARG A 63 -1.71 -25.99 10.72
CA ARG A 63 -2.15 -26.77 11.87
C ARG A 63 -2.57 -28.18 11.43
N ALA A 64 -1.74 -28.78 10.59
CA ALA A 64 -1.57 -30.23 10.57
C ALA A 64 -0.31 -30.54 11.40
N CYS A 65 -0.39 -30.38 12.73
CA CYS A 65 0.60 -30.90 13.65
C CYS A 65 -0.05 -31.24 15.00
N ALA A 66 0.05 -32.54 15.32
CA ALA A 66 -0.26 -33.28 16.55
C ALA A 66 -1.74 -33.59 16.84
#